data_AF-A0A7K2LWW3-F1
#
_entry.id   AF-A0A7K2LWW3-F1
#
_cell.length_a   1.000
_cell.length_b   1.000
_cell.length_c   1.000
_cell.angle_alpha   90.00
_cell.angle_beta   90.00
_cell.angle_gamma   90.00
#
_symmetry.space_group_name_H-M   'P 1'
#
loop_
_entity.id
_entity.type
_entity.pdbx_description
1 polymer ?
#
loop_
_entity_poly.entity_id
_entity_poly.type
_entity_poly.pdbx_seq_one_letter_code
_entity_poly.pdbx_strand_id
1 'polypeptide(L)'
;MTLPAGPDEPLPGLVVSEDQAAAALDALVAKHRLEIEEWDFTQLDSGIGDRILAIHDSRDDRTIAVAKNQDPRLRLQAVCRILLDMGERP
;
A
#
# COMPACT_ATOMS: atom_id res chain seq x y z
N MET A 1 -10.09 32.13 18.69
CA MET A 1 -8.77 31.48 18.55
C MET A 1 -9.03 30.08 18.04
N THR A 2 -8.76 29.83 16.76
CA THR A 2 -9.10 28.57 16.08
C THR A 2 -7.88 27.64 16.17
N LEU A 3 -8.06 26.44 16.71
CA LEU A 3 -7.02 25.41 16.84
C LEU A 3 -6.52 24.94 15.46
N PRO A 4 -5.23 24.58 15.30
CA PRO A 4 -4.65 24.18 14.02
C PRO A 4 -5.17 22.81 13.58
N ALA A 5 -5.47 22.70 12.29
CA ALA A 5 -5.73 21.42 11.64
C ALA A 5 -4.50 20.51 11.80
N GLY A 6 -4.67 19.37 12.47
CA GLY A 6 -3.68 18.30 12.45
C GLY A 6 -3.57 17.73 11.03
N PRO A 7 -2.37 17.43 10.52
CA PRO A 7 -2.19 17.09 9.10
C PRO A 7 -2.39 15.60 8.75
N ASP A 8 -2.92 14.76 9.64
CA ASP A 8 -2.66 13.31 9.52
C ASP A 8 -3.85 12.40 9.88
N GLU A 9 -5.01 12.58 9.23
CA GLU A 9 -6.04 11.53 9.30
C GLU A 9 -6.89 11.49 8.01
N PRO A 10 -6.60 10.59 7.04
CA PRO A 10 -7.49 10.37 5.92
C PRO A 10 -8.74 9.61 6.39
N LEU A 11 -9.89 10.29 6.38
CA LEU A 11 -11.21 9.74 6.70
C LEU A 11 -11.61 8.64 5.69
N PRO A 12 -12.27 7.55 6.16
CA PRO A 12 -12.67 6.43 5.32
C PRO A 12 -13.86 6.83 4.44
N GLY A 13 -13.68 6.74 3.11
CA GLY A 13 -14.75 6.97 2.13
C GLY A 13 -14.46 8.01 1.05
N LEU A 14 -13.29 8.66 1.07
CA LEU A 14 -12.88 9.52 -0.03
C LEU A 14 -12.60 8.65 -1.26
N VAL A 15 -13.19 8.99 -2.40
CA VAL A 15 -12.74 8.44 -3.70
C VAL A 15 -11.32 8.94 -3.89
N VAL A 16 -10.34 8.15 -3.45
CA VAL A 16 -8.93 8.54 -3.46
C VAL A 16 -8.49 8.58 -4.92
N SER A 17 -8.22 9.76 -5.46
CA SER A 17 -7.59 9.89 -6.78
C SER A 17 -6.28 9.10 -6.81
N GLU A 18 -5.86 8.62 -7.99
CA GLU A 18 -4.62 7.83 -8.12
C GLU A 18 -3.40 8.56 -7.52
N ASP A 19 -3.34 9.88 -7.70
CA ASP A 19 -2.32 10.75 -7.11
C ASP A 19 -2.35 10.77 -5.57
N GLN A 20 -3.54 10.85 -4.98
CA GLN A 20 -3.69 10.78 -3.52
C GLN A 20 -3.37 9.37 -2.99
N ALA A 21 -3.66 8.32 -3.77
CA ALA A 21 -3.36 6.96 -3.36
C ALA A 21 -1.86 6.70 -3.38
N ALA A 22 -1.16 7.22 -4.39
CA ALA A 22 0.29 7.20 -4.46
C ALA A 22 0.92 8.01 -3.32
N ALA A 23 0.42 9.21 -3.04
CA ALA A 23 0.92 10.03 -1.93
C ALA A 23 0.69 9.40 -0.55
N ALA A 24 -0.48 8.79 -0.33
CA ALA A 24 -0.77 8.06 0.91
C ALA A 24 0.10 6.82 1.06
N LEU A 25 0.36 6.11 -0.04
CA LEU A 25 1.29 4.97 -0.05
C LEU A 25 2.71 5.42 0.31
N ASP A 26 3.20 6.50 -0.30
CA ASP A 26 4.53 7.05 -0.01
C ASP A 26 4.67 7.45 1.47
N ALA A 27 3.63 8.07 2.04
CA ALA A 27 3.58 8.40 3.46
C ALA A 27 3.66 7.16 4.36
N LEU A 28 2.94 6.09 4.03
CA LEU A 28 2.99 4.82 4.78
C LEU A 28 4.36 4.15 4.67
N VAL A 29 4.94 4.14 3.46
CA VAL A 29 6.28 3.59 3.19
C VAL A 29 7.33 4.33 4.02
N ALA A 30 7.28 5.67 4.06
CA ALA A 30 8.18 6.47 4.87
C ALA A 30 7.96 6.25 6.38
N LYS A 31 6.71 6.23 6.84
CA LYS A 31 6.33 6.07 8.25
C LYS A 31 6.78 4.73 8.83
N HIS A 32 6.56 3.65 8.10
CA HIS A 32 6.89 2.28 8.53
C HIS A 32 8.26 1.79 8.04
N ARG A 33 8.99 2.64 7.28
CA ARG A 33 10.27 2.31 6.63
C ARG A 33 10.18 1.04 5.79
N LEU A 34 9.11 0.95 5.01
CA LEU A 34 8.87 -0.17 4.10
C LEU A 34 9.75 -0.01 2.85
N GLU A 35 10.02 -1.12 2.19
CA GLU A 35 10.53 -1.15 0.82
C GLU A 35 9.45 -1.74 -0.10
N ILE A 36 9.12 -1.01 -1.16
CA ILE A 36 8.17 -1.47 -2.17
C ILE A 36 8.95 -1.99 -3.38
N GLU A 37 8.82 -3.27 -3.66
CA GLU A 37 9.38 -3.88 -4.86
C GLU A 37 8.30 -4.10 -5.92
N GLU A 38 8.59 -3.77 -7.17
CA GLU A 38 7.67 -4.03 -8.28
C GLU A 38 8.02 -5.35 -8.95
N TRP A 39 7.12 -6.32 -8.84
CA TRP A 39 7.29 -7.65 -9.43
C TRP A 39 6.41 -7.81 -10.66
N ASP A 40 6.97 -8.45 -11.68
CA ASP A 40 6.23 -8.79 -12.89
C ASP A 40 5.53 -10.14 -12.71
N PHE A 41 4.30 -10.10 -12.24
CA PHE A 41 3.48 -11.29 -12.06
C PHE A 41 2.86 -11.80 -13.36
N THR A 42 3.13 -11.19 -14.52
CA THR A 42 2.63 -11.69 -15.81
C THR A 42 3.29 -13.01 -16.21
N GLN A 43 4.42 -13.33 -15.57
CA GLN A 43 5.07 -14.64 -15.68
C GLN A 43 4.40 -15.74 -14.83
N LEU A 44 3.54 -15.36 -13.88
CA LEU A 44 2.66 -16.32 -13.21
C LEU A 44 1.48 -16.66 -14.11
N ASP A 45 0.90 -17.83 -13.90
CA ASP A 45 -0.32 -18.22 -14.59
C ASP A 45 -1.38 -17.11 -14.42
N SER A 46 -1.97 -16.68 -15.54
CA SER A 46 -2.88 -15.53 -15.61
C SER A 46 -4.03 -15.57 -14.60
N GLY A 47 -4.46 -16.76 -14.15
CA GLY A 47 -5.50 -16.88 -13.12
C GLY A 47 -5.02 -16.56 -11.70
N ILE A 48 -3.71 -16.63 -11.44
CA ILE A 48 -3.10 -16.44 -10.12
C ILE A 48 -2.47 -15.05 -10.03
N GLY A 49 -1.76 -14.60 -11.08
CA GLY A 49 -1.11 -13.29 -11.12
C GLY A 49 -2.09 -12.15 -10.85
N ASP A 50 -3.27 -12.17 -11.49
CA ASP A 50 -4.33 -11.18 -11.29
C ASP A 50 -4.95 -11.19 -9.87
N ARG A 51 -4.79 -12.29 -9.12
CA ARG A 51 -5.34 -12.42 -7.76
C ARG A 51 -4.37 -11.97 -6.68
N ILE A 52 -3.09 -11.83 -7.02
CA ILE A 52 -2.06 -11.39 -6.09
C ILE A 52 -1.96 -9.88 -6.17
N LEU A 53 -2.45 -9.20 -5.13
CA LEU A 53 -2.37 -7.74 -5.06
C LEU A 53 -1.03 -7.26 -4.50
N ALA A 54 -0.53 -7.94 -3.46
CA ALA A 54 0.79 -7.71 -2.90
C ALA A 54 1.26 -8.97 -2.17
N ILE A 55 2.57 -9.14 -2.05
CA ILE A 55 3.23 -10.19 -1.30
C ILE A 55 4.10 -9.50 -0.26
N HIS A 56 3.93 -9.88 1.00
CA HIS A 56 4.84 -9.50 2.07
C HIS A 56 5.76 -10.67 2.37
N ASP A 57 7.07 -10.43 2.40
CA ASP A 57 8.03 -11.44 2.86
C ASP A 57 8.17 -11.33 4.38
N SER A 58 7.75 -12.35 5.11
CA SER A 58 7.78 -12.33 6.58
C SER A 58 9.17 -12.57 7.17
N ARG A 59 10.20 -12.80 6.35
CA ARG A 59 11.60 -12.95 6.80
C ARG A 59 12.32 -11.61 6.72
N ASP A 60 11.93 -10.79 5.75
CA ASP A 60 12.28 -9.39 5.61
C ASP A 60 11.05 -8.53 5.90
N ASP A 61 10.78 -8.30 7.19
CA ASP A 61 9.53 -7.71 7.73
C ASP A 61 9.07 -6.40 7.07
N ARG A 62 9.89 -5.77 6.22
CA ARG A 62 9.65 -4.44 5.65
C ARG A 62 9.49 -4.43 4.14
N THR A 63 9.73 -5.54 3.45
CA THR A 63 9.63 -5.58 1.99
C THR A 63 8.25 -6.07 1.57
N ILE A 64 7.57 -5.24 0.78
CA ILE A 64 6.29 -5.57 0.16
C ILE A 64 6.44 -5.52 -1.35
N ALA A 65 6.28 -6.69 -1.99
CA ALA A 65 6.26 -6.82 -3.43
C ALA A 65 4.84 -6.56 -3.96
N VAL A 66 4.72 -5.73 -4.98
CA VAL A 66 3.44 -5.32 -5.61
C VAL A 66 3.52 -5.55 -7.10
N ALA A 67 2.37 -5.69 -7.76
CA ALA A 67 2.38 -5.95 -9.20
C ALA A 67 2.89 -4.72 -9.97
N LYS A 68 3.72 -4.96 -10.99
CA LYS A 68 4.16 -3.91 -11.91
C LYS A 68 2.96 -3.35 -12.66
N ASN A 69 2.87 -2.02 -12.76
CA ASN A 69 1.73 -1.30 -13.36
C ASN A 69 0.37 -1.53 -12.66
N GLN A 70 0.38 -2.01 -11.40
CA GLN A 70 -0.86 -2.10 -10.62
C GLN A 70 -1.47 -0.72 -10.39
N ASP A 71 -2.81 -0.67 -10.39
CA ASP A 71 -3.54 0.53 -10.00
C ASP A 71 -3.07 1.02 -8.61
N PRO A 72 -2.70 2.30 -8.46
CA PRO A 72 -2.18 2.85 -7.19
C PRO A 72 -3.14 2.67 -6.02
N ARG A 73 -4.45 2.63 -6.26
CA ARG A 73 -5.48 2.43 -5.21
C ARG A 73 -5.46 0.99 -4.72
N LEU A 74 -5.33 0.03 -5.63
CA LEU A 74 -5.21 -1.39 -5.27
C LEU A 74 -3.91 -1.64 -4.51
N ARG A 75 -2.83 -0.99 -4.93
CA ARG A 75 -1.53 -1.05 -4.24
C ARG A 75 -1.63 -0.54 -2.80
N LEU A 76 -2.21 0.65 -2.60
CA LEU A 76 -2.45 1.20 -1.28
C LEU A 76 -3.33 0.29 -0.43
N GLN A 77 -4.43 -0.22 -0.99
CA GLN A 77 -5.34 -1.13 -0.27
C GLN A 77 -4.63 -2.41 0.20
N ALA A 78 -3.75 -2.98 -0.65
CA ALA A 78 -2.99 -4.17 -0.32
C ALA A 78 -1.98 -3.91 0.80
N VAL A 79 -1.23 -2.81 0.72
CA VAL A 79 -0.25 -2.40 1.75
C VAL A 79 -0.93 -2.11 3.09
N CYS A 80 -2.03 -1.36 3.10
CA CYS A 80 -2.80 -1.14 4.33
C CYS A 80 -3.27 -2.45 4.96
N ARG A 81 -3.65 -3.44 4.15
CA ARG A 81 -4.12 -4.73 4.65
C ARG A 81 -3.00 -5.57 5.23
N ILE A 82 -1.81 -5.52 4.63
CA ILE A 82 -0.59 -6.16 5.14
C ILE A 82 -0.18 -5.51 6.48
N LEU A 83 -0.16 -4.18 6.56
CA LEU A 83 0.15 -3.47 7.81
C LEU A 83 -0.81 -3.85 8.93
N LEU A 84 -2.11 -3.93 8.64
CA LEU A 84 -3.11 -4.38 9.62
C LEU A 84 -2.86 -5.83 10.09
N ASP A 85 -2.42 -6.72 9.19
CA ASP A 85 -2.10 -8.12 9.52
C ASP A 85 -0.84 -8.24 10.40
N MET A 86 0.15 -7.37 10.17
CA MET A 86 1.32 -7.18 11.04
C MET A 86 0.96 -6.60 12.42
N GLY A 87 -0.28 -6.11 12.61
CA GLY A 87 -0.72 -5.41 13.81
C GLY A 87 -0.30 -3.94 13.85
N GLU A 88 0.19 -3.40 12.74
CA GLU A 88 0.51 -1.98 12.59
C GLU A 88 -0.73 -1.20 12.14
N ARG A 89 -0.87 0.03 12.66
CA ARG A 89 -1.97 0.91 12.25
C ARG A 89 -1.55 1.71 11.02
N PRO A 90 -2.26 1.56 9.88
CA PRO A 90 -2.03 2.41 8.70
C PRO A 90 -2.26 3.87 9.08
#